data_AF-A0A8B8ZIY0-F1
#
_entry.id   AF-A0A8B8ZIY0-F1
#
_cell.length_a   1.000
_cell.length_b   1.000
_cell.length_c   1.000
_cell.angle_alpha   90.00
_cell.angle_beta   90.00
_cell.angle_gamma   90.00
#
_symmetry.space_group_name_H-M   'P 1'
#
loop_
_entity.id
_entity.type
_entity.pdbx_description
1 polymer ?
#
loop_
_entity_poly.entity_id
_entity_poly.type
_entity_poly.pdbx_seq_one_letter_code
_entity_poly.pdbx_strand_id
1 'polypeptide(L)'
;MKLHYKHVKNVLHVDPYSHPYEHVTQEDWRHLIDDVWKSKEHKVRSKAGKKNRKKLEYNHCSGSRSFVATMTIQPEFNGSENLEFPEFYKKTHTKKNKEWIDPICAVKHSKMLSLREESS
;
A
#
# COMPACT_ATOMS: atom_id res chain seq x y z
N MET A 1 -12.03 -12.79 -1.79
CA MET A 1 -11.76 -13.59 -0.57
C MET A 1 -12.15 -12.94 0.76
N LYS A 2 -11.33 -12.10 1.42
CA LYS A 2 -11.68 -11.61 2.79
C LYS A 2 -12.93 -10.71 2.85
N LEU A 3 -13.17 -9.92 1.81
CA LEU A 3 -14.42 -9.14 1.69
C LEU A 3 -15.63 -10.06 1.53
N HIS A 4 -15.52 -11.10 0.70
CA HIS A 4 -16.53 -12.15 0.57
C HIS A 4 -16.85 -12.80 1.91
N TYR A 5 -15.84 -13.27 2.66
CA TYR A 5 -16.04 -13.80 4.02
C TYR A 5 -16.82 -12.85 4.93
N LYS A 6 -16.49 -11.56 4.91
CA LYS A 6 -17.21 -10.56 5.71
C LYS A 6 -18.64 -10.33 5.24
N HIS A 7 -18.88 -10.36 3.93
CA HIS A 7 -20.21 -10.19 3.37
C HIS A 7 -21.10 -11.38 3.73
N VAL A 8 -20.63 -12.60 3.49
CA VAL A 8 -21.31 -13.84 3.88
C VAL A 8 -21.65 -13.84 5.37
N LYS A 9 -20.66 -13.54 6.22
CA LYS A 9 -20.83 -13.57 7.67
C LYS A 9 -21.71 -12.43 8.23
N ASN A 10 -21.47 -11.20 7.79
CA ASN A 10 -22.03 -10.01 8.46
C ASN A 10 -23.18 -9.36 7.71
N VAL A 11 -23.39 -9.68 6.43
CA VAL A 11 -24.47 -9.12 5.61
C VAL A 11 -25.50 -10.19 5.31
N LEU A 12 -25.06 -11.36 4.83
CA LEU A 12 -25.97 -12.48 4.53
C LEU A 12 -26.34 -13.30 5.77
N HIS A 13 -25.56 -13.19 6.85
CA HIS A 13 -25.76 -13.92 8.11
C HIS A 13 -25.83 -15.45 7.93
N VAL A 14 -25.15 -16.00 6.93
CA VAL A 14 -25.05 -17.45 6.68
C VAL A 14 -23.69 -17.98 7.13
N ASP A 15 -23.57 -19.31 7.24
CA ASP A 15 -22.33 -19.95 7.64
C ASP A 15 -21.21 -19.67 6.62
N PRO A 16 -20.14 -18.94 7.00
CA PRO A 16 -19.05 -18.66 6.08
C PRO A 16 -18.28 -19.91 5.64
N TYR A 17 -18.32 -21.03 6.37
CA TYR A 17 -17.57 -22.23 5.97
C TYR A 17 -18.15 -22.91 4.74
N SER A 18 -19.47 -22.89 4.54
CA SER A 18 -20.13 -23.50 3.37
C SER A 18 -20.11 -22.64 2.10
N HIS A 19 -19.49 -21.46 2.15
CA HIS A 19 -19.51 -20.49 1.06
C HIS A 19 -18.10 -20.04 0.66
N PRO A 20 -17.26 -20.95 0.13
CA PRO A 20 -15.93 -20.61 -0.34
C PRO A 20 -15.99 -19.52 -1.42
N TYR A 21 -14.93 -18.72 -1.50
CA TYR A 21 -14.78 -17.78 -2.61
C TYR A 21 -14.49 -18.55 -3.91
N GLU A 22 -14.92 -18.01 -5.05
CA GLU A 22 -14.71 -18.64 -6.35
C GLU A 22 -13.24 -19.02 -6.56
N HIS A 23 -13.02 -20.24 -7.08
CA HIS A 23 -11.70 -20.84 -7.32
C HIS A 23 -10.84 -21.09 -6.06
N VAL A 24 -11.43 -21.06 -4.85
CA VAL A 24 -10.75 -21.47 -3.61
C VAL A 24 -11.30 -22.83 -3.18
N THR A 25 -10.41 -23.78 -2.89
CA THR A 25 -10.82 -25.09 -2.40
C THR A 25 -11.46 -24.97 -1.01
N GLN A 26 -12.29 -25.95 -0.63
CA GLN A 26 -12.90 -25.97 0.70
C GLN A 26 -11.84 -26.02 1.82
N GLU A 27 -10.73 -26.72 1.59
CA GLU A 27 -9.63 -26.84 2.54
C GLU A 27 -8.90 -25.50 2.72
N ASP A 28 -8.48 -24.88 1.61
CA ASP A 28 -7.82 -23.56 1.63
C ASP A 28 -8.74 -22.50 2.25
N TRP A 29 -10.03 -22.58 1.98
CA TRP A 29 -11.01 -21.67 2.55
C TRP A 29 -11.09 -21.80 4.08
N ARG A 30 -11.14 -23.03 4.60
CA ARG A 30 -11.08 -23.28 6.04
C ARG A 30 -9.78 -22.75 6.64
N HIS A 31 -8.64 -23.00 6.02
CA HIS A 31 -7.34 -22.50 6.46
C HIS A 31 -7.31 -20.96 6.54
N LEU A 32 -7.81 -20.28 5.51
CA LEU A 32 -7.93 -18.82 5.50
C LEU A 32 -8.80 -18.29 6.64
N ILE A 33 -9.91 -18.96 6.96
CA ILE A 33 -10.79 -18.55 8.06
C ILE A 33 -10.10 -18.78 9.41
N ASP A 34 -9.67 -20.01 9.68
CA ASP A 34 -9.25 -20.47 11.00
C ASP A 34 -7.85 -19.97 11.36
N ASP A 35 -6.89 -20.19 10.46
CA ASP A 35 -5.47 -19.96 10.71
C ASP A 35 -5.03 -18.54 10.33
N VAL A 36 -5.69 -17.93 9.35
CA VAL A 36 -5.33 -16.58 8.89
C VAL A 36 -6.22 -15.50 9.48
N TRP A 37 -7.55 -15.56 9.33
CA TRP A 37 -8.40 -14.41 9.71
C TRP A 37 -8.86 -14.41 11.16
N LYS A 38 -9.06 -15.59 11.76
CA LYS A 38 -9.46 -15.72 13.16
C LYS A 38 -8.28 -15.73 14.12
N SER A 39 -7.07 -16.05 13.65
CA SER A 39 -5.86 -16.10 14.49
C SER A 39 -5.57 -14.78 15.21
N LYS A 40 -5.02 -14.91 16.42
CA LYS A 40 -4.72 -13.78 17.31
C LYS A 40 -3.62 -12.91 16.70
N GLU A 41 -2.61 -13.55 16.13
CA GLU A 41 -1.43 -12.97 15.50
C GLU A 41 -1.86 -12.05 14.34
N HIS A 42 -2.78 -12.54 13.50
CA HIS A 42 -3.30 -11.75 12.39
C HIS A 42 -4.12 -10.56 12.87
N LYS A 43 -4.95 -10.72 13.91
CA LYS A 43 -5.72 -9.61 14.49
C LYS A 43 -4.80 -8.54 15.07
N VAL A 44 -3.74 -8.93 15.78
CA VAL A 44 -2.74 -8.02 16.34
C VAL A 44 -2.01 -7.27 15.22
N ARG A 45 -1.45 -7.98 14.24
CA ARG A 45 -0.77 -7.39 13.08
C ARG A 45 -1.67 -6.44 12.29
N SER A 46 -2.91 -6.84 12.03
CA SER A 46 -3.91 -6.04 11.32
C SER A 46 -4.24 -4.74 12.07
N LYS A 47 -4.41 -4.80 13.40
CA LYS A 47 -4.67 -3.62 14.24
C LYS A 47 -3.46 -2.68 14.27
N ALA A 48 -2.26 -3.23 14.44
CA ALA A 48 -1.02 -2.46 14.41
C ALA A 48 -0.80 -1.78 13.04
N GLY A 49 -0.98 -2.52 11.94
CA GLY A 49 -0.85 -1.98 10.58
C GLY A 49 -1.82 -0.84 10.30
N LYS A 50 -3.09 -0.96 10.74
CA LYS A 50 -4.06 0.15 10.66
C LYS A 50 -3.63 1.36 11.48
N LYS A 51 -3.14 1.16 12.71
CA LYS A 51 -2.65 2.25 13.57
C LYS A 51 -1.45 2.95 12.93
N ASN A 52 -0.51 2.19 12.36
CA ASN A 52 0.67 2.76 11.72
C ASN A 52 0.31 3.52 10.45
N ARG A 53 -0.61 3.00 9.61
CA ARG A 53 -1.07 3.72 8.42
C ARG A 53 -1.78 5.03 8.74
N LYS A 54 -2.49 5.12 9.87
CA LYS A 54 -3.11 6.38 10.33
C LYS A 54 -2.10 7.45 10.74
N LYS A 55 -0.84 7.09 10.98
CA LYS A 55 0.24 8.04 11.33
C LYS A 55 0.95 8.62 10.10
N LEU A 56 0.74 8.05 8.92
CA LEU A 56 1.34 8.56 7.69
C LEU A 56 0.57 9.82 7.26
N GLU A 57 1.31 10.90 7.06
CA GLU A 57 0.77 12.18 6.58
C GLU A 57 0.19 12.05 5.17
N TYR A 58 0.91 11.35 4.30
CA TYR A 58 0.50 10.97 2.95
C TYR A 58 1.21 9.67 2.54
N ASN A 59 0.70 9.01 1.50
CA ASN A 59 1.29 7.79 0.94
C ASN A 59 2.25 8.14 -0.21
N HIS A 60 2.74 7.17 -0.97
CA HIS A 60 3.34 7.41 -2.30
C HIS A 60 2.69 6.44 -3.29
N CYS A 61 3.03 6.54 -4.56
CA CYS A 61 2.46 5.74 -5.62
C CYS A 61 3.29 4.49 -5.97
N SER A 62 4.30 4.12 -5.16
CA SER A 62 5.20 3.00 -5.42
C SER A 62 4.66 1.62 -5.00
N GLY A 63 3.35 1.53 -4.74
CA GLY A 63 2.68 0.28 -4.39
C GLY A 63 3.11 -0.28 -3.04
N SER A 64 3.43 -1.59 -3.00
CA SER A 64 3.81 -2.29 -1.76
C SER A 64 5.25 -2.04 -1.31
N ARG A 65 6.08 -1.45 -2.18
CA ARG A 65 7.48 -1.16 -1.87
C ARG A 65 7.57 0.13 -1.05
N SER A 66 8.52 0.17 -0.10
CA SER A 66 8.83 1.42 0.58
C SER A 66 9.48 2.42 -0.40
N PHE A 67 9.50 3.71 -0.05
CA PHE A 67 10.13 4.74 -0.89
C PHE A 67 11.60 4.39 -1.18
N VAL A 68 12.35 4.09 -0.11
CA VAL A 68 13.76 3.69 -0.18
C VAL A 68 13.93 2.44 -1.03
N ALA A 69 13.12 1.40 -0.80
CA ALA A 69 13.18 0.18 -1.59
C ALA A 69 12.86 0.41 -3.08
N THR A 70 12.06 1.43 -3.41
CA THR A 70 11.76 1.79 -4.80
C THR A 70 12.91 2.56 -5.43
N MET A 71 13.63 3.36 -4.64
CA MET A 71 14.78 4.14 -5.09
C MET A 71 16.02 3.25 -5.33
N THR A 72 16.16 2.16 -4.58
CA THR A 72 17.32 1.26 -4.67
C THR A 72 17.20 0.14 -5.70
N ILE A 73 16.01 -0.07 -6.28
CA ILE A 73 15.86 -1.07 -7.36
C ILE A 73 16.37 -0.52 -8.68
N GLN A 74 16.81 -1.44 -9.54
CA GLN A 74 17.34 -1.05 -10.84
C GLN A 74 16.27 -0.28 -11.64
N PRO A 75 16.67 0.77 -12.38
CA PRO A 75 15.81 1.60 -13.21
C PRO A 75 14.74 0.90 -14.05
N GLU A 76 15.04 -0.30 -14.54
CA GLU A 76 14.18 -1.07 -15.42
C GLU A 76 12.93 -1.57 -14.67
N PHE A 77 13.00 -1.69 -13.34
CA PHE A 77 11.92 -2.19 -12.48
C PHE A 77 11.09 -1.09 -11.80
N ASN A 78 11.59 0.14 -11.74
CA ASN A 78 10.86 1.31 -11.21
C ASN A 78 10.56 2.37 -12.29
N GLY A 79 11.10 2.20 -13.50
CA GLY A 79 11.06 3.14 -14.61
C GLY A 79 11.72 4.49 -14.31
N SER A 80 12.57 4.59 -13.29
CA SER A 80 13.21 5.84 -12.86
C SER A 80 14.68 5.89 -13.24
N GLU A 81 14.96 5.52 -14.48
CA GLU A 81 16.31 5.60 -15.05
C GLU A 81 16.83 7.03 -14.99
N ASN A 82 18.03 7.18 -14.40
CA ASN A 82 18.75 8.44 -14.27
C ASN A 82 17.93 9.58 -13.65
N LEU A 83 16.91 9.26 -12.83
CA LEU A 83 16.19 10.28 -12.09
C LEU A 83 17.00 10.70 -10.86
N GLU A 84 17.38 11.96 -10.85
CA GLU A 84 17.83 12.66 -9.66
C GLU A 84 16.73 12.65 -8.58
N PHE A 85 17.13 12.89 -7.32
CA PHE A 85 16.25 12.71 -6.17
C PHE A 85 14.94 13.54 -6.24
N PRO A 86 14.96 14.85 -6.60
CA PRO A 86 13.73 15.63 -6.73
C PRO A 86 12.76 15.07 -7.78
N GLU A 87 13.29 14.62 -8.92
CA GLU A 87 12.55 14.06 -10.04
C GLU A 87 11.94 12.70 -9.66
N PHE A 88 12.71 11.86 -8.95
CA PHE A 88 12.21 10.61 -8.38
C PHE A 88 11.10 10.87 -7.34
N TYR A 89 11.27 11.86 -6.47
CA TYR A 89 10.27 12.25 -5.49
C TYR A 89 8.97 12.69 -6.17
N LYS A 90 9.05 13.58 -7.18
CA LYS A 90 7.88 14.02 -7.96
C LYS A 90 7.18 12.86 -8.63
N LYS A 91 7.92 11.95 -9.27
CA LYS A 91 7.36 10.78 -9.95
C LYS A 91 6.57 9.90 -8.98
N THR A 92 7.10 9.67 -7.78
CA THR A 92 6.49 8.77 -6.79
C THR A 92 5.37 9.44 -5.97
N HIS A 93 5.26 10.78 -6.00
CA HIS A 93 4.26 11.55 -5.26
C HIS A 93 3.25 12.27 -6.17
N THR A 94 3.15 11.84 -7.42
CA THR A 94 2.12 12.28 -8.36
C THR A 94 1.25 11.10 -8.79
N LYS A 95 -0.05 11.37 -8.91
CA LYS A 95 -1.05 10.43 -9.42
C LYS A 95 -0.89 10.27 -10.93
N LYS A 96 -1.59 9.29 -11.51
CA LYS A 96 -1.64 9.08 -12.97
C LYS A 96 -2.13 10.31 -13.76
N ASN A 97 -3.01 11.12 -13.17
CA ASN A 97 -3.50 12.38 -13.76
C ASN A 97 -2.52 13.56 -13.57
N LYS A 98 -1.28 13.30 -13.12
CA LYS A 98 -0.21 14.28 -12.86
C LYS A 98 -0.45 15.24 -11.69
N GLU A 99 -1.53 15.05 -10.93
CA GLU A 99 -1.75 15.80 -9.69
C GLU A 99 -0.86 15.26 -8.56
N TRP A 100 -0.47 16.15 -7.64
CA TRP A 100 0.13 15.73 -6.38
C TRP A 100 -0.87 14.88 -5.58
N ILE A 101 -0.34 13.85 -4.91
CA ILE A 101 -1.15 13.02 -4.01
C ILE A 101 -1.63 13.79 -2.77
N ASP A 102 -0.86 14.80 -2.37
CA ASP A 102 -1.13 15.69 -1.25
C ASP A 102 -0.45 17.05 -1.54
N PRO A 103 -1.09 18.20 -1.28
CA PRO A 103 -0.49 19.52 -1.48
C PRO A 103 0.89 19.69 -0.81
N ILE A 104 1.13 19.05 0.34
CA ILE A 104 2.42 19.16 1.03
C ILE A 104 3.56 18.55 0.22
N CYS A 105 3.28 17.60 -0.68
CA CYS A 105 4.30 17.02 -1.55
C CYS A 105 4.84 18.07 -2.53
N ALA A 106 3.98 18.96 -3.04
CA ALA A 106 4.41 20.05 -3.92
C ALA A 106 5.37 21.00 -3.19
N VAL A 107 5.03 21.37 -1.95
CA VAL A 107 5.86 22.25 -1.10
C VAL A 107 7.23 21.60 -0.82
N LYS A 108 7.25 20.32 -0.45
CA LYS A 108 8.49 19.57 -0.20
C LYS A 108 9.34 19.48 -1.45
N HIS A 109 8.75 19.22 -2.61
CA HIS A 109 9.46 19.19 -3.89
C HIS A 109 10.08 20.55 -4.24
N SER A 110 9.33 21.64 -4.10
CA SER A 110 9.88 23.00 -4.32
C SER A 110 11.07 23.28 -3.42
N LYS A 111 11.00 22.89 -2.14
CA LYS A 111 12.14 23.03 -1.21
C LYS A 111 13.36 22.21 -1.65
N MET A 112 13.16 20.99 -2.17
CA MET A 112 14.26 20.17 -2.69
C MET A 112 14.97 20.84 -3.88
N LEU A 113 14.21 21.51 -4.76
CA LEU A 113 14.77 22.26 -5.88
C LEU A 113 15.58 23.48 -5.40
N SER A 114 15.05 24.26 -4.47
CA SER A 114 15.77 25.43 -3.93
C SER A 114 17.10 25.03 -3.27
N LEU A 115 17.10 23.97 -2.46
CA LEU A 115 18.33 23.47 -1.83
C LEU A 115 19.38 22.99 -2.85
N ARG A 116 18.94 22.49 -4.00
CA ARG A 116 19.83 22.09 -5.10
C ARG A 116 20.47 23.31 -5.75
N GLU A 117 19.68 24.34 -6.03
CA GLU A 117 20.17 25.61 -6.61
C GLU A 117 21.16 26.31 -5.67
N GLU A 118 20.91 26.29 -4.36
CA GLU A 118 21.81 26.86 -3.34
C GLU A 118 23.14 26.09 -3.20
N SER A 119 23.17 24.82 -3.62
CA SER A 119 24.35 23.94 -3.52
C SER A 119 25.15 23.85 -4.82
N SER A 120 24.73 24.54 -5.89
CA SER A 120 25.35 24.54 -7.22
C SER A 120 26.21 25.78 -7.43
#